data_AF-A0A445D9S0-F1
#
_entry.id   AF-A0A445D9S0-F1
#
_cell.length_a   1.000
_cell.length_b   1.000
_cell.length_c   1.000
_cell.angle_alpha   90.00
_cell.angle_beta   90.00
_cell.angle_gamma   90.00
#
_symmetry.space_group_name_H-M   'P 1'
#
loop_
_entity.id
_entity.type
_entity.pdbx_description
1 polymer ?
#
loop_
_entity_poly.entity_id
_entity_poly.type
_entity_poly.pdbx_seq_one_letter_code
_entity_poly.pdbx_strand_id
1 'polypeptide(L)' 'MPRNGDVQFTHANISRAHRELGYMPTTDLETGLSNFVKWYLDFYSPSTKNPASSSSSSSW' A
#
# COMPACT_ATOMS: atom_id res chain seq x y z
N MET A 1 -25.22 -15.56 -6.71
CA MET A 1 -24.41 -16.32 -5.73
C MET A 1 -23.03 -15.68 -5.66
N PRO A 2 -22.38 -15.60 -4.48
CA PRO A 2 -20.98 -15.19 -4.39
C PRO A 2 -20.10 -16.06 -5.29
N ARG A 3 -18.94 -15.56 -5.75
CA ARG A 3 -18.02 -16.42 -6.51
C ARG A 3 -17.52 -17.52 -5.60
N ASN A 4 -17.20 -18.69 -6.17
CA ASN A 4 -16.65 -19.79 -5.39
C ASN A 4 -15.41 -19.31 -4.62
N GLY A 5 -15.45 -19.40 -3.29
CA GLY A 5 -14.37 -18.94 -2.40
C GLY A 5 -14.66 -17.65 -1.63
N ASP A 6 -15.68 -16.89 -2.00
CA ASP A 6 -16.09 -15.70 -1.24
C ASP A 6 -16.90 -16.11 0.00
N VAL A 7 -16.41 -15.69 1.16
CA VAL A 7 -17.13 -15.80 2.43
C VAL A 7 -17.80 -14.47 2.75
N GLN A 8 -19.05 -14.51 3.23
CA GLN A 8 -19.81 -13.28 3.49
C GLN A 8 -19.19 -12.43 4.61
N PHE A 9 -18.61 -13.09 5.62
CA PHE A 9 -18.01 -12.42 6.78
C PHE A 9 -16.78 -13.20 7.27
N THR A 10 -15.75 -12.47 7.70
CA THR A 10 -14.59 -13.03 8.41
C THR A 10 -14.23 -12.16 9.59
N HIS A 11 -13.96 -12.79 10.73
CA HIS A 11 -13.53 -12.11 11.96
C HIS A 11 -12.49 -12.98 12.65
N ALA A 12 -11.29 -12.43 12.85
CA ALA A 12 -10.22 -13.14 13.55
C ALA A 12 -10.33 -12.93 15.06
N ASN A 13 -10.36 -14.01 15.85
CA ASN A 13 -10.15 -13.93 17.29
C ASN A 13 -8.65 -13.83 17.58
N ILE A 14 -8.20 -12.66 18.03
CA ILE A 14 -6.78 -12.36 18.25
C ILE A 14 -6.33 -12.55 19.70
N SER A 15 -7.18 -13.08 20.60
CA SER A 15 -6.86 -13.19 22.03
C SER A 15 -5.60 -14.02 22.31
N ARG A 16 -5.34 -15.06 21.51
CA ARG A 16 -4.14 -15.88 21.64
C ARG A 16 -2.88 -15.12 21.22
N ALA A 17 -2.91 -14.46 20.06
CA ALA A 17 -1.78 -13.67 19.55
C ALA A 17 -1.45 -12.50 20.49
N HIS A 18 -2.47 -11.86 21.06
CA HIS A 18 -2.29 -10.84 22.07
C HIS A 18 -1.55 -11.38 23.31
N ARG A 19 -2.00 -12.51 23.87
CA ARG A 19 -1.40 -13.11 25.07
C ARG A 19 0.02 -13.63 24.85
N GLU A 20 0.25 -14.32 23.73
CA GLU A 20 1.50 -15.06 23.50
C GLU A 20 2.57 -14.22 22.78
N LEU A 21 2.15 -13.22 21.98
CA LEU A 21 3.06 -12.43 21.14
C LEU A 21 3.02 -10.93 21.46
N GLY A 22 2.13 -10.49 22.35
CA GLY A 22 1.88 -9.05 22.56
C GLY A 22 1.31 -8.37 21.32
N TYR A 23 0.66 -9.13 20.42
CA TYR A 23 0.10 -8.56 19.20
C TYR A 23 -1.05 -7.59 19.53
N MET A 24 -0.85 -6.32 19.20
CA MET A 24 -1.80 -5.23 19.39
C MET A 24 -1.90 -4.42 18.09
N PRO A 25 -2.88 -4.69 17.21
CA PRO A 25 -3.05 -3.90 16.00
C PRO A 25 -3.49 -2.47 16.37
N THR A 26 -2.73 -1.48 15.91
CA THR A 26 -2.98 -0.06 16.21
C THR A 26 -3.34 0.77 14.98
N THR A 27 -3.21 0.21 13.78
CA THR A 27 -3.56 0.87 12.53
C THR A 27 -5.03 0.64 12.22
N ASP A 28 -5.84 1.69 12.29
CA ASP A 28 -7.22 1.65 11.81
C ASP A 28 -7.31 1.59 10.27
N LEU A 29 -8.52 1.40 9.77
CA LEU A 29 -8.78 1.23 8.34
C LEU A 29 -8.39 2.46 7.52
N GLU A 30 -8.72 3.67 8.00
CA GLU A 30 -8.47 4.92 7.27
C GLU A 30 -6.96 5.20 7.14
N THR A 31 -6.25 5.04 8.24
CA THR A 31 -4.80 5.19 8.32
C THR A 31 -4.11 4.17 7.41
N GLY A 32 -4.52 2.90 7.49
CA GLY A 32 -3.96 1.83 6.67
C GLY A 32 -4.18 2.07 5.18
N LEU A 33 -5.40 2.44 4.78
CA LEU A 33 -5.75 2.68 3.38
C LEU A 33 -5.00 3.90 2.81
N SER A 34 -4.89 4.98 3.58
CA SER A 34 -4.14 6.18 3.16
C SER A 34 -2.67 5.88 2.91
N ASN A 35 -2.03 5.13 3.82
CA ASN A 35 -0.63 4.71 3.66
C ASN A 35 -0.44 3.79 2.44
N PHE A 36 -1.37 2.87 2.21
CA PHE A 36 -1.35 1.97 1.05
C PHE A 36 -1.45 2.74 -0.27
N VAL A 37 -2.40 3.68 -0.40
CA VAL A 37 -2.57 4.47 -1.62
C VAL A 37 -1.32 5.30 -1.92
N LYS A 38 -0.74 5.94 -0.90
CA LYS A 38 0.51 6.69 -1.05
C LYS A 38 1.63 5.81 -1.61
N TRP A 39 1.87 4.67 -0.98
CA TRP A 39 2.87 3.71 -1.46
C TRP A 39 2.58 3.24 -2.89
N TYR A 40 1.32 2.92 -3.21
CA TYR A 40 0.92 2.43 -4.53
C TYR A 40 1.20 3.46 -5.63
N LEU A 41 0.83 4.73 -5.39
CA LEU A 41 1.09 5.82 -6.31
C LEU A 41 2.59 6.07 -6.47
N ASP A 42 3.36 6.06 -5.39
CA ASP A 42 4.81 6.25 -5.43
C ASP A 42 5.52 5.13 -6.21
N PHE A 43 5.07 3.88 -6.05
CA PHE A 43 5.65 2.71 -6.72
C PHE A 43 5.33 2.68 -8.23
N TYR A 44 4.10 3.02 -8.61
CA TYR A 44 3.64 2.93 -10.00
C TYR A 44 3.66 4.23 -10.79
N SER A 45 3.96 5.36 -10.17
CA SER A 45 4.20 6.61 -10.90
C SER A 45 5.62 6.59 -11.44
N PRO A 46 5.86 6.29 -12.73
CA PRO A 46 7.18 6.50 -13.32
C PRO A 46 7.50 7.97 -13.10
N SER A 47 8.59 8.23 -12.37
CA SER A 47 8.99 9.59 -12.06
C SER A 47 9.10 10.34 -13.37
N THR A 48 8.20 11.28 -13.63
CA THR A 48 8.40 12.31 -14.65
C THR A 48 9.43 13.27 -14.08
N LYS A 49 10.66 12.77 -13.91
CA LYS A 49 11.84 13.61 -13.88
C LYS A 49 11.99 14.10 -15.32
N ASN A 50 11.24 15.13 -15.68
CA ASN A 50 11.71 16.05 -16.70
C ASN A 50 12.66 17.01 -15.96
N PRO A 51 13.99 16.80 -16.00
CA PRO A 51 14.85 17.95 -15.82
C PRO A 51 14.57 18.83 -17.03
N ALA A 52 14.09 20.05 -16.78
CA ALA A 52 14.09 21.10 -17.76
C ALA A 52 15.46 21.14 -18.47
N SER A 53 15.42 21.27 -19.80
CA SER A 53 16.41 22.00 -20.57
C SER A 53 17.88 21.82 -20.16
N SER A 54 18.53 20.75 -20.61
CA SER A 54 19.95 20.80 -20.94
C SER A 54 20.09 20.74 -22.44
N SER A 55 19.85 21.88 -23.10
CA SER A 55 20.33 22.11 -24.46
C SER A 55 21.84 21.99 -24.42
N SER A 56 22.37 20.90 -24.94
CA SER A 56 23.78 20.81 -25.34
C SER A 56 23.80 20.21 -26.73
N SER A 57 23.70 21.13 -27.70
CA SER A 57 24.03 20.86 -29.09
C SER A 57 25.45 20.34 -29.14
N SER A 58 25.62 19.11 -29.61
CA SER A 58 26.93 18.53 -29.91
C SER A 58 26.86 18.01 -31.34
N SER A 59 27.30 18.85 -32.27
CA SER A 59 27.57 18.49 -33.66
C SER A 59 28.90 17.76 -33.71
N TRP A 60 28.89 16.52 -34.20
CA TRP A 60 30.00 15.84 -34.86
C TRP A 60 29.43 15.10 -36.07
#